data_AF-A0A7X7MYW1-F1
#
_entry.id   AF-A0A7X7MYW1-F1
#
_cell.length_a   1.000
_cell.length_b   1.000
_cell.length_c   1.000
_cell.angle_alpha   90.00
_cell.angle_beta   90.00
_cell.angle_gamma   90.00
#
_symmetry.space_group_name_H-M   'P 1'
#
loop_
_entity.id
_entity.type
_entity.pdbx_description
1 polymer ?
#
loop_
_entity_poly.entity_id
_entity_poly.type
_entity_poly.pdbx_seq_one_letter_code
_entity_poly.pdbx_strand_id
1 'polypeptide(L)'
;MNLEKKETLDETVAHIKEMQIEALQTVHEYLMKLIPSMEEVIGELTGEKKDDTEEYLFQVIEGLNWVIEIFNGTSSLINEKSTVMEKEKINQEVLRLSDAMISKNYEQAATILDSGILPFLNELKQISGMYVNNNY
;
A
#
# COMPACT_ATOMS: atom_id res chain seq x y z
N MET A 1 6.23 35.95 13.40
CA MET A 1 4.98 35.15 13.42
C MET A 1 4.24 35.51 14.71
N ASN A 2 2.94 35.86 14.66
CA ASN A 2 2.15 36.16 15.86
C ASN A 2 1.79 34.86 16.60
N LEU A 3 1.62 34.91 17.93
CA LEU A 3 1.28 33.77 18.79
C LEU A 3 0.05 33.00 18.27
N GLU A 4 -1.02 33.71 17.92
CA GLU A 4 -2.25 33.12 17.35
C GLU A 4 -1.98 32.32 16.06
N LYS A 5 -1.12 32.81 15.16
CA LYS A 5 -0.78 32.10 13.91
C LYS A 5 0.06 30.84 14.15
N LYS A 6 0.80 30.79 15.26
CA LYS A 6 1.59 29.63 15.65
C LYS A 6 0.68 28.54 16.23
N GLU A 7 -0.25 28.92 17.11
CA GLU A 7 -1.21 27.99 17.73
C GLU A 7 -2.10 27.32 16.67
N THR A 8 -2.64 28.07 15.69
CA THR A 8 -3.43 27.48 14.60
C THR A 8 -2.64 26.52 13.70
N LEU A 9 -1.35 26.78 13.50
CA LEU A 9 -0.49 25.89 12.72
C LEU A 9 -0.23 24.58 13.47
N ASP A 10 0.04 24.66 14.78
CA ASP A 10 0.28 23.50 15.63
C ASP A 10 -0.98 22.60 15.71
N GLU A 11 -2.18 23.19 15.80
CA GLU A 11 -3.46 22.46 15.76
C GLU A 11 -3.69 21.76 14.41
N THR A 12 -3.38 22.44 13.30
CA THR A 12 -3.54 21.87 11.96
C THR A 12 -2.61 20.67 11.75
N VAL A 13 -1.36 20.78 12.22
CA VAL A 13 -0.38 19.68 12.14
C VAL A 13 -0.81 18.49 12.98
N ALA A 14 -1.34 18.72 14.19
CA ALA A 14 -1.86 17.65 15.03
C ALA A 14 -3.03 16.91 14.36
N HIS A 15 -3.99 17.66 13.80
CA HIS A 15 -5.14 17.05 13.11
C HIS A 15 -4.73 16.23 11.88
N ILE A 16 -3.78 16.72 11.07
CA ILE A 16 -3.25 15.94 9.94
C ILE A 16 -2.61 14.64 10.42
N LYS A 17 -1.87 14.69 11.54
CA LYS A 17 -1.25 13.49 12.12
C LYS A 17 -2.28 12.47 12.57
N GLU A 18 -3.36 12.89 13.23
CA GLU A 18 -4.48 12.03 13.62
C GLU A 18 -5.12 11.35 12.39
N MET A 19 -5.43 12.11 11.34
CA MET A 19 -5.98 11.54 10.10
C MET A 19 -5.04 10.52 9.45
N GLN A 20 -3.72 10.76 9.48
CA GLN A 20 -2.75 9.81 8.97
C GLN A 20 -2.69 8.52 9.81
N ILE A 21 -2.84 8.62 11.13
CA ILE A 21 -2.91 7.46 12.03
C ILE A 21 -4.17 6.64 11.72
N GLU A 22 -5.33 7.27 11.59
CA GLU A 22 -6.59 6.60 11.24
C GLU A 22 -6.50 5.89 9.87
N ALA A 23 -5.88 6.55 8.88
CA ALA A 23 -5.64 5.96 7.57
C ALA A 23 -4.71 4.73 7.66
N LEU A 24 -3.67 4.80 8.50
CA LEU A 24 -2.76 3.67 8.74
C LEU A 24 -3.47 2.50 9.44
N GLN A 25 -4.33 2.76 10.41
CA GLN A 25 -5.13 1.72 11.07
C GLN A 25 -6.08 1.05 10.06
N THR A 26 -6.75 1.85 9.23
CA THR A 26 -7.67 1.36 8.20
C THR A 26 -6.96 0.50 7.16
N VAL A 27 -5.80 0.94 6.65
CA VAL A 27 -5.03 0.16 5.67
C VAL A 27 -4.46 -1.12 6.29
N HIS A 28 -4.09 -1.12 7.57
CA HIS A 28 -3.64 -2.32 8.26
C HIS A 28 -4.69 -3.44 8.20
N GLU A 29 -5.95 -3.09 8.52
CA GLU A 29 -7.06 -4.04 8.48
C GLU A 29 -7.33 -4.55 7.07
N TYR A 30 -7.29 -3.66 6.08
CA TYR A 30 -7.49 -4.01 4.69
C TYR A 30 -6.39 -4.94 4.15
N LEU A 31 -5.12 -4.70 4.52
CA LEU A 31 -3.98 -5.52 4.14
C LEU A 31 -4.07 -6.96 4.65
N MET A 32 -4.82 -7.23 5.73
CA MET A 32 -5.11 -8.60 6.16
C MET A 32 -5.93 -9.40 5.15
N LYS A 33 -6.68 -8.72 4.28
CA LYS A 33 -7.48 -9.34 3.21
C LYS A 33 -6.78 -9.29 1.86
N LEU A 34 -6.18 -8.14 1.52
CA LEU A 34 -5.54 -7.94 0.22
C LEU A 34 -4.34 -8.87 0.01
N ILE A 35 -3.51 -9.09 1.03
CA ILE A 35 -2.31 -9.92 0.89
C ILE A 35 -2.67 -11.37 0.53
N PRO A 36 -3.56 -12.08 1.25
CA PRO A 36 -4.00 -13.41 0.85
C PRO A 36 -4.64 -13.46 -0.55
N SER A 37 -5.44 -12.46 -0.93
CA SER A 37 -6.02 -12.40 -2.27
C SER A 37 -4.97 -12.23 -3.36
N MET A 38 -3.91 -11.47 -3.10
CA MET A 38 -2.78 -11.35 -4.01
C MET A 38 -1.97 -12.64 -4.11
N GLU A 39 -1.71 -13.32 -3.00
CA GLU A 39 -1.07 -14.65 -2.99
C GLU A 39 -1.89 -15.67 -3.80
N GLU A 40 -3.22 -15.66 -3.66
CA GLU A 40 -4.11 -16.55 -4.41
C GLU A 40 -4.04 -16.28 -5.91
N VAL A 41 -4.16 -15.01 -6.34
CA VAL A 41 -4.13 -14.70 -7.78
C VAL A 41 -2.75 -14.98 -8.39
N ILE A 42 -1.65 -14.78 -7.65
CA ILE A 42 -0.31 -15.20 -8.10
C ILE A 42 -0.27 -16.71 -8.35
N GLY A 43 -0.88 -17.51 -7.46
CA GLY A 43 -1.00 -18.95 -7.61
C GLY A 43 -1.78 -19.36 -8.87
N GLU A 44 -2.87 -18.65 -9.18
CA GLU A 44 -3.65 -18.91 -10.40
C GLU A 44 -2.91 -18.51 -11.69
N LEU A 45 -2.15 -17.41 -11.67
CA LEU A 45 -1.38 -16.94 -12.83
C LEU A 45 -0.16 -17.82 -13.13
N THR A 46 0.41 -18.49 -12.12
CA THR A 46 1.59 -19.37 -12.24
C THR A 46 1.26 -20.85 -12.32
N GLY A 47 0.03 -21.23 -11.99
CA GLY A 47 -0.45 -22.60 -11.94
C GLY A 47 -1.68 -22.83 -12.83
N GLU A 48 -2.75 -23.33 -12.23
CA GLU A 48 -4.01 -23.59 -12.92
C GLU A 48 -4.87 -22.31 -12.95
N LYS A 49 -4.87 -21.66 -14.11
CA LYS A 49 -5.75 -20.52 -14.37
C LYS A 49 -7.22 -20.96 -14.36
N LYS A 50 -8.04 -20.27 -13.57
CA LYS A 50 -9.50 -20.43 -13.52
C LYS A 50 -10.18 -19.54 -14.58
N ASP A 51 -11.46 -19.79 -14.81
CA ASP A 51 -12.26 -19.01 -15.77
C ASP A 51 -12.36 -17.51 -15.40
N ASP A 52 -12.30 -17.19 -14.11
CA ASP A 52 -12.44 -15.85 -13.52
C ASP A 52 -11.11 -15.20 -13.10
N THR A 53 -9.96 -15.87 -13.30
CA THR A 53 -8.65 -15.36 -12.84
C THR A 53 -8.33 -13.95 -13.31
N GLU A 54 -8.71 -13.58 -14.54
CA GLU A 54 -8.46 -12.22 -15.04
C GLU A 54 -9.30 -11.17 -14.32
N GLU A 55 -10.58 -11.46 -14.08
CA GLU A 55 -11.46 -10.56 -13.31
C GLU A 55 -10.96 -10.43 -11.86
N TYR A 56 -10.54 -11.55 -11.26
CA TYR A 56 -9.99 -11.54 -9.91
C TYR A 56 -8.69 -10.73 -9.82
N LEU A 57 -7.80 -10.86 -10.81
CA LEU A 57 -6.59 -10.04 -10.92
C LEU A 57 -6.91 -8.54 -10.97
N PHE A 58 -7.90 -8.13 -11.76
CA PHE A 58 -8.31 -6.72 -11.79
C PHE A 58 -8.81 -6.24 -10.42
N GLN A 59 -9.59 -7.04 -9.70
CA GLN A 59 -10.06 -6.69 -8.35
C GLN A 59 -8.89 -6.54 -7.36
N VAL A 60 -7.89 -7.42 -7.42
CA VAL A 60 -6.68 -7.32 -6.60
C VAL A 60 -5.88 -6.06 -6.92
N ILE A 61 -5.75 -5.70 -8.20
CA ILE A 61 -5.05 -4.48 -8.64
C ILE A 61 -5.79 -3.21 -8.20
N GLU A 62 -7.13 -3.18 -8.25
CA GLU A 62 -7.90 -2.06 -7.70
C GLU A 62 -7.67 -1.89 -6.19
N GLY A 63 -7.61 -3.01 -5.45
CA GLY A 63 -7.25 -2.98 -4.04
C GLY A 63 -5.83 -2.45 -3.78
N LEU A 64 -4.86 -2.84 -4.63
CA LEU A 64 -3.50 -2.32 -4.58
C LEU A 64 -3.44 -0.80 -4.82
N ASN A 65 -4.19 -0.30 -5.80
CA ASN A 65 -4.26 1.14 -6.09
C ASN A 65 -4.71 1.93 -4.86
N TRP A 66 -5.77 1.47 -4.18
CA TRP A 66 -6.24 2.10 -2.95
C TRP A 66 -5.18 2.10 -1.84
N VAL A 67 -4.44 1.00 -1.66
CA VAL A 67 -3.35 0.94 -0.68
C VAL A 67 -2.24 1.94 -1.01
N ILE A 68 -1.89 2.12 -2.30
CA ILE A 68 -0.88 3.09 -2.73
C ILE A 68 -1.34 4.53 -2.45
N GLU A 69 -2.62 4.84 -2.60
CA GLU A 69 -3.18 6.15 -2.24
C GLU A 69 -3.00 6.43 -0.73
N ILE A 70 -3.32 5.46 0.12
CA ILE A 70 -3.12 5.60 1.57
C ILE A 70 -1.63 5.74 1.90
N PHE A 71 -0.76 4.92 1.30
CA PHE A 71 0.69 5.04 1.49
C PHE A 71 1.20 6.43 1.11
N ASN A 72 0.77 6.97 -0.04
CA ASN A 72 1.13 8.32 -0.46
C ASN A 72 0.68 9.37 0.56
N GLY A 73 -0.56 9.27 1.04
CA GLY A 73 -1.14 10.18 2.03
C GLY A 73 -0.53 10.08 3.43
N THR A 74 0.14 8.97 3.76
CA THR A 74 0.71 8.70 5.10
C THR A 74 2.25 8.64 5.12
N SER A 75 2.89 8.74 3.96
CA SER A 75 4.34 8.60 3.79
C SER A 75 5.18 9.56 4.65
N SER A 76 4.67 10.77 4.94
CA SER A 76 5.34 11.73 5.82
C SER A 76 5.40 11.25 7.28
N LEU A 77 4.35 10.58 7.75
CA LEU A 77 4.30 10.00 9.09
C LEU A 77 5.13 8.71 9.17
N ILE A 78 5.00 7.83 8.17
CA ILE A 78 5.79 6.59 8.07
C ILE A 78 7.30 6.90 8.16
N ASN A 79 7.74 7.96 7.50
CA ASN A 79 9.15 8.32 7.41
C ASN A 79 9.58 9.46 8.37
N GLU A 80 8.77 9.79 9.39
CA GLU A 80 8.97 10.97 10.27
C GLU A 80 10.35 10.97 10.96
N LYS A 81 10.82 9.81 11.42
CA LYS A 81 12.07 9.67 12.19
C LYS A 81 13.26 9.18 11.37
N SER A 82 12.98 8.43 10.31
CA SER A 82 13.97 7.87 9.39
C SER A 82 13.25 7.40 8.13
N THR A 83 13.94 7.34 7.00
CA THR A 83 13.41 6.68 5.81
C THR A 83 13.26 5.19 6.07
N VAL A 84 12.01 4.74 6.21
CA VAL A 84 11.64 3.34 6.38
C VAL A 84 11.19 2.76 5.03
N MET A 85 10.30 3.46 4.31
CA MET A 85 9.80 3.03 3.00
C MET A 85 10.10 4.06 1.91
N GLU A 86 10.75 3.61 0.85
CA GLU A 86 11.11 4.43 -0.30
C GLU A 86 10.02 4.37 -1.38
N LYS A 87 9.33 5.50 -1.60
CA LYS A 87 8.27 5.62 -2.61
C LYS A 87 8.74 5.25 -4.04
N GLU A 88 9.99 5.52 -4.37
CA GLU A 88 10.52 5.25 -5.70
C GLU A 88 10.57 3.74 -6.02
N LYS A 89 10.83 2.88 -5.02
CA LYS A 89 10.84 1.43 -5.21
C LYS A 89 9.46 0.91 -5.63
N ILE A 90 8.40 1.33 -4.93
CA ILE A 90 7.04 0.89 -5.27
C ILE A 90 6.55 1.50 -6.59
N ASN A 91 6.92 2.74 -6.92
CA ASN A 91 6.58 3.34 -8.21
C ASN A 91 7.13 2.51 -9.38
N GLN A 92 8.38 2.04 -9.28
CA GLN A 92 9.00 1.22 -10.32
C GLN A 92 8.28 -0.12 -10.50
N GLU A 93 7.91 -0.78 -9.42
CA GLU A 93 7.16 -2.04 -9.50
C GLU A 93 5.75 -1.85 -10.07
N VAL A 94 5.06 -0.75 -9.73
CA VAL A 94 3.74 -0.40 -10.28
C VAL A 94 3.81 -0.14 -11.79
N LEU A 95 4.86 0.57 -12.25
CA LEU A 95 5.08 0.78 -13.69
C LEU A 95 5.32 -0.54 -14.42
N ARG A 96 6.20 -1.40 -13.87
CA ARG A 96 6.45 -2.74 -14.43
C ARG A 96 5.18 -3.58 -14.49
N LEU A 97 4.34 -3.51 -13.45
CA LEU A 97 3.06 -4.21 -13.40
C LEU A 97 2.12 -3.67 -14.48
N SER A 98 2.02 -2.36 -14.64
CA SER A 98 1.21 -1.72 -15.69
C SER A 98 1.61 -2.21 -17.09
N ASP A 99 2.91 -2.25 -17.39
CA ASP A 99 3.44 -2.75 -18.67
C ASP A 99 3.09 -4.23 -18.90
N ALA A 100 3.22 -5.06 -17.85
CA ALA A 100 2.85 -6.48 -17.91
C ALA A 100 1.34 -6.65 -18.16
N MET A 101 0.50 -5.86 -17.50
CA MET A 101 -0.96 -5.88 -17.68
C MET A 101 -1.38 -5.43 -19.09
N ILE A 102 -0.79 -4.36 -19.62
CA ILE A 102 -1.05 -3.88 -20.98
C ILE A 102 -0.64 -4.94 -22.01
N SER A 103 0.49 -5.60 -21.79
CA SER A 103 1.02 -6.64 -22.68
C SER A 103 0.38 -8.00 -22.48
N LYS A 104 -0.52 -8.15 -21.49
CA LYS A 104 -1.11 -9.43 -21.04
C LYS A 104 -0.05 -10.49 -20.70
N ASN A 105 1.12 -10.06 -20.23
CA ASN A 105 2.18 -10.94 -19.77
C ASN A 105 1.93 -11.33 -18.30
N TYR A 106 1.00 -12.27 -18.12
CA TYR A 106 0.53 -12.67 -16.80
C TYR A 106 1.58 -13.40 -15.94
N GLU A 107 2.53 -14.10 -16.57
CA GLU A 107 3.67 -14.70 -15.87
C GLU A 107 4.59 -13.62 -15.27
N GLN A 108 4.84 -12.56 -16.05
CA GLN A 108 5.59 -11.40 -15.57
C GLN A 108 4.80 -10.62 -14.52
N ALA A 109 3.49 -10.45 -14.69
CA ALA A 109 2.63 -9.84 -13.68
C ALA A 109 2.73 -10.59 -12.35
N ALA A 110 2.60 -11.92 -12.36
CA ALA A 110 2.77 -12.74 -11.16
C ALA A 110 4.14 -12.56 -10.51
N THR A 111 5.21 -12.53 -11.31
CA THR A 111 6.58 -12.30 -10.81
C THR A 111 6.71 -10.93 -10.12
N ILE A 112 6.11 -9.89 -10.68
CA ILE A 112 6.16 -8.52 -10.12
C ILE A 112 5.32 -8.44 -8.84
N LEU A 113 4.12 -9.05 -8.84
CA LEU A 113 3.26 -9.12 -7.66
C LEU A 113 3.98 -9.84 -6.51
N ASP A 114 4.64 -10.97 -6.79
CA ASP A 114 5.34 -11.79 -5.79
C ASP A 114 6.63 -11.14 -5.27
N SER A 115 7.53 -10.73 -6.16
CA SER A 115 8.87 -10.28 -5.76
C SER A 115 8.99 -8.78 -5.49
N GLY A 116 8.02 -7.98 -5.94
CA GLY A 116 8.03 -6.52 -5.80
C GLY A 116 6.91 -6.00 -4.90
N ILE A 117 5.66 -6.29 -5.25
CA ILE A 117 4.49 -5.70 -4.58
C ILE A 117 4.20 -6.35 -3.23
N LEU A 118 4.22 -7.69 -3.11
CA LEU A 118 3.96 -8.38 -1.84
C LEU A 118 4.94 -7.98 -0.72
N PRO A 119 6.25 -7.84 -0.96
CA PRO A 119 7.18 -7.31 0.03
C PRO A 119 6.79 -5.92 0.51
N PHE A 120 6.42 -5.01 -0.40
CA PHE A 120 5.94 -3.67 -0.06
C PHE A 120 4.67 -3.72 0.81
N LEU A 121 3.69 -4.55 0.45
CA LEU A 121 2.47 -4.71 1.26
C LEU A 121 2.75 -5.26 2.65
N ASN A 122 3.64 -6.24 2.76
CA ASN A 122 4.01 -6.83 4.05
C ASN A 122 4.74 -5.83 4.95
N GLU A 123 5.64 -5.04 4.39
CA GLU A 123 6.33 -3.96 5.11
C GLU A 123 5.33 -2.89 5.58
N LEU A 124 4.44 -2.43 4.69
CA LEU A 124 3.38 -1.49 5.05
C LEU A 124 2.46 -2.04 6.13
N LYS A 125 2.12 -3.34 6.08
CA LYS A 125 1.32 -4.01 7.11
C LYS A 125 2.04 -4.01 8.46
N GLN A 126 3.33 -4.30 8.50
CA GLN A 126 4.12 -4.28 9.73
C GLN A 126 4.16 -2.87 10.35
N ILE A 127 4.43 -1.85 9.53
CA ILE A 127 4.51 -0.46 9.97
C ILE A 127 3.15 0.03 10.45
N SER A 128 2.10 -0.14 9.66
CA SER A 128 0.74 0.25 10.03
C SER A 128 0.25 -0.46 11.29
N GLY A 129 0.65 -1.71 11.51
CA GLY A 129 0.34 -2.45 12.75
C GLY A 129 0.96 -1.83 14.01
N MET A 130 2.03 -1.04 13.88
CA MET A 130 2.57 -0.27 15.01
C MET A 130 1.63 0.86 15.44
N TYR A 131 0.76 1.36 14.55
CA TYR A 131 -0.22 2.42 14.82
C TYR A 131 -1.58 1.90 15.29
N VAL A 132 -1.83 0.59 15.15
CA VAL A 132 -2.99 -0.09 15.74
C VAL A 132 -2.73 -0.43 17.22
N ASN A 133 -1.52 -0.91 17.53
CA ASN A 133 -1.21 -1.45 18.86
C ASN A 133 -0.68 -0.41 19.86
N ASN A 134 -0.17 0.72 19.37
CA ASN A 134 0.26 1.82 20.22
C ASN A 134 -0.81 2.91 20.14
N ASN A 135 -1.49 3.16 21.27
CA ASN A 135 -2.32 4.36 21.43
C ASN A 135 -1.38 5.58 21.38
N TYR A 136 -1.17 6.16 20.20
CA TYR A 136 -0.44 7.40 20.00
C TYR A 136 -1.25 8.61 20.46
#